data_AF-I6APA3-F1
#
_entry.id   AF-I6APA3-F1
#
_cell.length_a   1.000
_cell.length_b   1.000
_cell.length_c   1.000
_cell.angle_alpha   90.00
_cell.angle_beta   90.00
_cell.angle_gamma   90.00
#
_symmetry.space_group_name_H-M   'P 1'
#
loop_
_entity.id
_entity.type
_entity.pdbx_description
1 polymer ?
#
loop_
_entity_poly.entity_id
_entity_poly.type
_entity_poly.pdbx_seq_one_letter_code
_entity_poly.pdbx_strand_id
1 'polypeptide(L)'
;MSEPINVTPPRMGRIVGESSADYHATAAISASKLRPFARKPGGPQLYYQQYIAKTLPREDSVAMTFGRALHCLALEGREKFASEFSCLSADAPLRPTEKMLEDPKPKPEIAARIAWWKEWDEVNSGKELLPEREVQAVARMAQDIHAHPVAAQLLARGEPEVSWRVQATGLPHCPPLQVRTDWFCAEGCELSQGRPYILDVKTCATLEESAFGNWRRGFEEHGYHRQAAFYMAVLSLLGVDVRDFFFVAAEKCAPGGVVVCRLSDRALAQGQDEVSRLLLDMDKCYARNVWPNASLELEEIDLSPWYYSRASEQVAEVWS
;
A
#
# COMPACT_ATOMS: atom_id res chain seq x y z
N MET A 1 0.82 5.50 37.07
CA MET A 1 -0.20 6.20 36.27
C MET A 1 0.56 6.94 35.18
N SER A 2 0.56 6.42 33.96
CA SER A 2 1.22 7.07 32.83
C SER A 2 0.44 8.33 32.44
N GLU A 3 1.14 9.44 32.26
CA GLU A 3 0.55 10.71 31.80
C GLU A 3 -0.19 10.49 30.47
N PRO A 4 -1.36 11.13 30.28
CA PRO A 4 -2.05 11.09 29.00
C PRO A 4 -1.16 11.79 27.97
N ILE A 5 -0.66 11.03 26.99
CA ILE A 5 -0.01 11.60 25.81
C ILE A 5 -1.02 12.56 25.20
N ASN A 6 -0.68 13.86 25.22
CA ASN A 6 -1.52 14.92 24.67
C ASN A 6 -1.45 14.84 23.14
N VAL A 7 -2.10 13.83 22.57
CA VAL A 7 -2.18 13.63 21.12
C VAL A 7 -3.22 14.63 20.61
N THR A 8 -2.76 15.67 19.92
CA THR A 8 -3.66 16.55 19.16
C THR A 8 -4.55 15.67 18.28
N PRO A 9 -5.89 15.82 18.35
CA PRO A 9 -6.79 15.00 17.56
C PRO A 9 -6.45 15.16 16.06
N PRO A 10 -6.47 14.07 15.27
CA PRO A 10 -6.06 14.14 13.88
C PRO A 10 -7.00 15.08 13.12
N ARG A 11 -6.45 15.84 12.17
CA ARG A 11 -7.24 16.71 11.29
C ARG A 11 -8.27 15.85 10.52
N MET A 12 -9.52 16.32 10.44
CA MET A 12 -10.61 15.65 9.73
C MET A 12 -10.92 16.34 8.39
N GLY A 13 -11.66 15.66 7.54
CA GLY A 13 -12.11 16.13 6.24
C GLY A 13 -11.07 15.93 5.14
N ARG A 14 -11.07 16.84 4.17
CA ARG A 14 -10.10 16.89 3.06
C ARG A 14 -8.83 17.62 3.51
N ILE A 15 -7.68 16.99 3.28
CA ILE A 15 -6.37 17.44 3.77
C ILE A 15 -5.37 17.36 2.62
N VAL A 16 -4.87 18.52 2.21
CA VAL A 16 -3.85 18.66 1.16
C VAL A 16 -2.50 18.98 1.82
N GLY A 17 -1.43 18.37 1.31
CA GLY A 17 -0.06 18.60 1.80
C GLY A 17 0.26 17.93 3.15
N GLU A 18 -0.53 16.94 3.59
CA GLU A 18 -0.19 16.14 4.78
C GLU A 18 1.04 15.28 4.47
N SER A 19 2.09 15.36 5.31
CA SER A 19 3.28 14.53 5.09
C SER A 19 2.94 13.03 5.20
N SER A 20 3.74 12.17 4.57
CA SER A 20 3.57 10.71 4.71
C SER A 20 3.71 10.28 6.17
N ALA A 21 4.66 10.86 6.90
CA ALA A 21 4.88 10.60 8.32
C ALA A 21 3.63 10.94 9.16
N ASP A 22 3.02 12.11 8.95
CA ASP A 22 1.83 12.53 9.70
C ASP A 22 0.63 11.62 9.42
N TYR A 23 0.42 11.24 8.16
CA TYR A 23 -0.67 10.33 7.78
C TYR A 23 -0.53 8.94 8.39
N HIS A 24 0.69 8.41 8.44
CA HIS A 24 0.98 7.10 9.02
C HIS A 24 1.06 7.12 10.55
N ALA A 25 1.28 8.27 11.18
CA ALA A 25 1.30 8.42 12.63
C ALA A 25 -0.09 8.26 13.28
N THR A 26 -1.18 8.38 12.52
CA THR A 26 -2.53 8.32 13.07
C THR A 26 -3.00 6.89 13.37
N ALA A 27 -3.90 6.77 14.36
CA ALA A 27 -4.60 5.52 14.66
C ALA A 27 -5.73 5.20 13.66
N ALA A 28 -6.04 6.09 12.72
CA ALA A 28 -7.16 5.94 11.80
C ALA A 28 -7.02 4.68 10.92
N ILE A 29 -8.13 4.04 10.61
CA ILE A 29 -8.20 2.83 9.79
C ILE A 29 -8.03 3.21 8.32
N SER A 30 -7.05 2.63 7.64
CA SER A 30 -6.84 2.77 6.20
C SER A 30 -7.06 1.45 5.47
N ALA A 31 -7.19 1.48 4.13
CA ALA A 31 -7.26 0.26 3.33
C ALA A 31 -6.07 -0.69 3.57
N SER A 32 -4.87 -0.12 3.77
CA SER A 32 -3.66 -0.90 4.05
C SER A 32 -3.68 -1.56 5.44
N LYS A 33 -4.36 -0.97 6.42
CA LYS A 33 -4.62 -1.58 7.74
C LYS A 33 -5.77 -2.58 7.68
N LEU A 34 -6.76 -2.37 6.81
CA LEU A 34 -7.88 -3.29 6.59
C LEU A 34 -7.45 -4.58 5.88
N ARG A 35 -6.44 -4.54 5.00
CA ARG A 35 -5.91 -5.72 4.30
C ARG A 35 -5.47 -6.85 5.25
N PRO A 36 -4.57 -6.66 6.23
CA PRO A 36 -4.19 -7.73 7.16
C PRO A 36 -5.39 -8.18 8.01
N PHE A 37 -6.31 -7.28 8.36
CA PHE A 37 -7.54 -7.65 9.06
C PHE A 37 -8.45 -8.57 8.23
N ALA A 38 -8.44 -8.44 6.91
CA ALA A 38 -9.21 -9.29 5.99
C ALA A 38 -8.66 -10.71 5.85
N ARG A 39 -7.46 -11.00 6.36
CA ARG A 39 -6.86 -12.34 6.33
C ARG A 39 -7.73 -13.32 7.12
N LYS A 40 -7.94 -14.51 6.56
CA LYS A 40 -8.62 -15.61 7.25
C LYS A 40 -7.77 -16.90 7.22
N PRO A 41 -7.66 -17.62 8.35
CA PRO A 41 -7.92 -17.14 9.71
C PRO A 41 -6.86 -16.10 10.16
N GLY A 42 -7.11 -15.45 11.31
CA GLY A 42 -6.08 -14.68 12.02
C GLY A 42 -5.98 -13.19 11.72
N GLY A 43 -6.82 -12.65 10.85
CA GLY A 43 -6.80 -11.23 10.51
C GLY A 43 -6.95 -10.27 11.70
N PRO A 44 -7.94 -10.47 12.61
CA PRO A 44 -8.09 -9.60 13.78
C PRO A 44 -6.87 -9.60 14.70
N GLN A 45 -6.32 -10.77 15.03
CA GLN A 45 -5.11 -10.86 15.86
C GLN A 45 -3.90 -10.22 15.17
N LEU A 46 -3.74 -10.42 13.85
CA LEU A 46 -2.66 -9.80 13.08
C LEU A 46 -2.75 -8.28 13.11
N TYR A 47 -3.95 -7.72 12.91
CA TYR A 47 -4.21 -6.28 13.02
C TYR A 47 -3.84 -5.76 14.41
N TYR A 48 -4.27 -6.46 15.46
CA TYR A 48 -3.97 -6.09 16.85
C TYR A 48 -2.46 -6.05 17.10
N GLN A 49 -1.73 -7.09 16.72
CA GLN A 49 -0.27 -7.17 16.91
C GLN A 49 0.49 -6.09 16.13
N GLN A 50 0.03 -5.75 14.91
CA GLN A 50 0.69 -4.75 14.06
C GLN A 50 0.38 -3.32 14.48
N TYR A 51 -0.87 -2.99 14.79
CA TYR A 51 -1.32 -1.59 14.89
C TYR A 51 -1.77 -1.16 16.29
N ILE A 52 -2.16 -2.10 17.16
CA ILE A 52 -2.62 -1.78 18.52
C ILE A 52 -1.52 -2.07 19.52
N ALA A 53 -1.13 -3.33 19.67
CA ALA A 53 -0.11 -3.75 20.63
C ALA A 53 1.32 -3.48 20.12
N LYS A 54 1.50 -3.32 18.80
CA LYS A 54 2.80 -3.09 18.14
C LYS A 54 3.86 -4.13 18.50
N THR A 55 3.44 -5.36 18.81
CA THR A 55 4.33 -6.49 19.12
C THR A 55 4.89 -7.17 17.88
N LEU A 56 4.29 -6.91 16.71
CA LEU A 56 4.77 -7.38 15.41
C LEU A 56 5.00 -6.17 14.50
N PRO A 57 6.18 -5.51 14.58
CA PRO A 57 6.49 -4.38 13.72
C PRO A 57 6.48 -4.81 12.25
N ARG A 58 6.04 -3.89 11.38
CA ARG A 58 6.15 -4.08 9.93
C ARG A 58 7.55 -3.65 9.51
N GLU A 59 8.26 -4.54 8.82
CA GLU A 59 9.48 -4.16 8.11
C GLU A 59 9.09 -3.42 6.83
N ASP A 60 9.67 -2.23 6.64
CA ASP A 60 9.61 -1.56 5.35
C ASP A 60 10.47 -2.34 4.35
N SER A 61 9.84 -2.82 3.28
CA SER A 61 10.54 -3.55 2.22
C SER A 61 11.06 -2.60 1.15
N VAL A 62 12.17 -2.97 0.49
CA VAL A 62 12.72 -2.25 -0.69
C VAL A 62 11.64 -2.02 -1.77
N ALA A 63 10.72 -2.98 -1.93
CA ALA A 63 9.62 -2.86 -2.87
C ALA A 63 8.66 -1.70 -2.54
N MET A 64 8.54 -1.31 -1.26
CA MET A 64 7.71 -0.17 -0.83
C MET A 64 8.38 1.17 -1.14
N THR A 65 9.71 1.28 -0.98
CA THR A 65 10.51 2.44 -1.39
C THR A 65 10.37 2.70 -2.89
N PHE A 66 10.51 1.66 -3.71
CA PHE A 66 10.34 1.78 -5.17
C PHE A 66 8.93 2.27 -5.56
N GLY A 67 7.89 1.75 -4.91
CA GLY A 67 6.51 2.17 -5.16
C GLY A 67 6.28 3.64 -4.83
N ARG A 68 6.76 4.11 -3.67
CA ARG A 68 6.69 5.53 -3.26
C ARG A 68 7.45 6.43 -4.22
N ALA A 69 8.64 6.02 -4.64
CA ALA A 69 9.45 6.74 -5.62
C ALA A 69 8.70 6.92 -6.95
N LEU A 70 8.02 5.88 -7.43
CA LEU A 70 7.19 5.96 -8.64
C LEU A 70 6.00 6.91 -8.47
N HIS A 71 5.27 6.81 -7.36
CA HIS A 71 4.15 7.71 -7.06
C HIS A 71 4.61 9.17 -7.06
N CYS A 72 5.65 9.48 -6.31
CA CYS A 72 6.21 10.82 -6.20
C CYS A 72 6.60 11.36 -7.59
N LEU A 73 7.36 10.59 -8.38
CA LEU A 73 7.80 11.06 -9.69
C LEU A 73 6.66 11.20 -10.71
N ALA A 74 5.74 10.24 -10.77
CA ALA A 74 4.68 10.19 -11.78
C ALA A 74 3.50 11.13 -11.45
N LEU A 75 3.31 11.51 -10.19
CA LEU A 75 2.12 12.26 -9.75
C LEU A 75 2.49 13.67 -9.24
N GLU A 76 3.62 13.81 -8.54
CA GLU A 76 4.04 15.08 -7.94
C GLU A 76 5.21 15.74 -8.69
N GLY A 77 5.89 14.98 -9.56
CA GLY A 77 6.89 15.48 -10.48
C GLY A 77 8.32 15.48 -9.95
N ARG A 78 9.24 15.97 -10.78
CA ARG A 78 10.71 15.85 -10.58
C ARG A 78 11.23 16.64 -9.38
N GLU A 79 10.67 17.81 -9.11
CA GLU A 79 11.12 18.66 -8.00
C GLU A 79 10.83 18.01 -6.66
N LYS A 80 9.59 17.49 -6.49
CA LYS A 80 9.19 16.75 -5.30
C LYS A 80 10.04 15.48 -5.13
N PHE A 81 10.21 14.72 -6.21
CA PHE A 81 11.08 13.54 -6.21
C PHE A 81 12.50 13.85 -5.75
N ALA A 82 13.12 14.91 -6.29
CA ALA A 82 14.48 15.31 -5.92
C ALA A 82 14.60 15.81 -4.46
N SER A 83 13.50 16.31 -3.89
CA SER A 83 13.44 16.74 -2.48
C SER A 83 13.31 15.57 -1.50
N GLU A 84 12.67 14.47 -1.90
CA GLU A 84 12.35 13.34 -1.02
C GLU A 84 13.27 12.14 -1.21
N PHE A 85 13.87 11.98 -2.39
CA PHE A 85 14.71 10.83 -2.72
C PHE A 85 16.15 11.25 -3.03
N SER A 86 17.09 10.43 -2.58
CA SER A 86 18.51 10.53 -2.89
C SER A 86 18.90 9.39 -3.83
N CYS A 87 19.73 9.71 -4.82
CA CYS A 87 20.26 8.74 -5.78
C CYS A 87 21.63 8.27 -5.31
N LEU A 88 21.75 6.98 -4.97
CA LEU A 88 23.05 6.37 -4.69
C LEU A 88 23.63 5.78 -5.98
N SER A 89 24.73 6.37 -6.46
CA SER A 89 25.44 5.89 -7.65
C SER A 89 25.97 4.47 -7.48
N ALA A 90 26.03 3.71 -8.57
CA ALA A 90 26.61 2.36 -8.58
C ALA A 90 28.09 2.32 -8.14
N ASP A 91 28.83 3.43 -8.33
CA ASP A 91 30.24 3.55 -7.95
C ASP A 91 30.43 4.03 -6.51
N ALA A 92 29.35 4.24 -5.74
CA ALA A 92 29.43 4.63 -4.34
C ALA A 92 30.15 3.56 -3.52
N PRO A 93 31.07 3.96 -2.61
CA PRO A 93 31.78 2.97 -1.80
C PRO A 93 30.80 2.28 -0.84
N LEU A 94 31.05 1.02 -0.51
CA LEU A 94 30.21 0.26 0.43
C LEU A 94 30.02 1.01 1.75
N ARG A 95 28.84 0.91 2.35
CA ARG A 95 28.58 1.57 3.63
C ARG A 95 29.55 1.01 4.71
N PRO A 96 30.23 1.87 5.50
CA PRO A 96 31.09 1.41 6.58
C PRO A 96 30.34 0.53 7.57
N THR A 97 30.97 -0.54 8.04
CA THR A 97 30.42 -1.35 9.12
C THR A 97 30.66 -0.65 10.46
N GLU A 98 29.90 -1.04 11.48
CA GLU A 98 30.05 -0.53 12.86
C GLU A 98 31.51 -0.62 13.35
N LYS A 99 32.14 -1.78 13.16
CA LYS A 99 33.55 -2.00 13.50
C LYS A 99 34.52 -1.04 12.80
N MET A 100 34.19 -0.61 11.58
CA MET A 100 35.03 0.34 10.83
C MET A 100 34.88 1.77 11.36
N LEU A 101 33.71 2.12 11.90
CA LEU A 101 33.43 3.42 12.51
C LEU A 101 34.07 3.55 13.90
N GLU A 102 34.19 2.44 14.63
CA GLU A 102 34.78 2.39 15.97
C GLU A 102 36.31 2.33 15.99
N ASP A 103 36.95 2.05 14.86
CA ASP A 103 38.41 1.97 14.76
C ASP A 103 39.03 3.36 15.02
N PRO A 104 39.84 3.54 16.09
CA PRO A 104 40.46 4.82 16.40
C PRO A 104 41.60 5.20 15.43
N LYS A 105 42.09 4.26 14.61
CA LYS A 105 43.14 4.48 13.61
C LYS A 105 42.80 3.75 12.30
N PRO A 106 41.73 4.16 11.61
CA PRO A 106 41.31 3.52 10.38
C PRO A 106 42.38 3.70 9.30
N LYS A 107 42.56 2.69 8.45
CA LYS A 107 43.40 2.82 7.25
C LYS A 107 42.92 4.00 6.39
N PRO A 108 43.81 4.69 5.64
CA PRO A 108 43.43 5.87 4.85
C PRO A 108 42.21 5.66 3.93
N GLU A 109 42.09 4.48 3.29
CA GLU A 109 40.95 4.11 2.46
C GLU A 109 39.63 4.05 3.26
N ILE A 110 39.67 3.47 4.47
CA ILE A 110 38.51 3.39 5.36
C ILE A 110 38.11 4.79 5.84
N ALA A 111 39.09 5.63 6.19
CA ALA A 111 38.85 7.02 6.59
C ALA A 111 38.19 7.83 5.46
N ALA A 112 38.68 7.69 4.22
CA ALA A 112 38.08 8.34 3.05
C ALA A 112 36.63 7.89 2.80
N ARG A 113 36.36 6.58 2.94
CA ARG A 113 35.00 6.03 2.82
C ARG A 113 34.07 6.53 3.91
N ILE A 114 34.53 6.64 5.16
CA ILE A 114 33.75 7.20 6.26
C ILE A 114 33.44 8.68 5.98
N ALA A 115 34.43 9.46 5.54
CA ALA A 115 34.25 10.86 5.20
C ALA A 115 33.24 11.04 4.06
N TRP A 116 33.33 10.21 3.01
CA TRP A 116 32.39 10.22 1.88
C TRP A 116 30.95 9.99 2.35
N TRP A 117 30.71 8.96 3.17
CA TRP A 117 29.36 8.67 3.68
C TRP A 117 28.85 9.74 4.64
N LYS A 118 29.73 10.36 5.43
CA LYS A 118 29.36 11.47 6.30
C LYS A 118 28.86 12.67 5.49
N GLU A 119 29.60 13.07 4.45
CA GLU A 119 29.20 14.16 3.56
C GLU A 119 27.90 13.82 2.81
N TRP A 120 27.81 12.58 2.31
CA TRP A 120 26.61 12.13 1.60
C TRP A 120 25.36 12.11 2.50
N ASP A 121 25.47 11.60 3.73
CA ASP A 121 24.37 11.56 4.71
C ASP A 121 23.97 12.98 5.16
N GLU A 122 24.93 13.92 5.25
CA GLU A 122 24.66 15.33 5.56
C GLU A 122 23.87 16.02 4.44
N VAL A 123 24.31 15.86 3.19
CA VAL A 123 23.64 16.46 2.01
C VAL A 123 22.26 15.83 1.75
N ASN A 124 22.08 14.54 2.06
CA ASN A 124 20.85 13.80 1.81
C ASN A 124 20.01 13.55 3.07
N SER A 125 20.27 14.31 4.14
CA SER A 125 19.54 14.18 5.39
C SER A 125 18.04 14.34 5.17
N GLY A 126 17.25 13.39 5.69
CA GLY A 126 15.79 13.37 5.54
C GLY A 126 15.27 12.80 4.21
N LYS A 127 16.15 12.44 3.26
CA LYS A 127 15.76 11.79 2.00
C LYS A 127 15.78 10.28 2.12
N GLU A 128 14.86 9.63 1.42
CA GLU A 128 14.89 8.18 1.25
C GLU A 128 15.94 7.80 0.19
N LEU A 129 16.73 6.76 0.48
CA LEU A 129 17.78 6.29 -0.42
C LEU A 129 17.20 5.39 -1.50
N LEU A 130 17.47 5.73 -2.77
CA LEU A 130 17.16 4.91 -3.93
C LEU A 130 18.43 4.62 -4.75
N PRO A 131 18.77 3.35 -5.04
CA PRO A 131 19.89 3.02 -5.92
C PRO A 131 19.69 3.59 -7.33
N GLU A 132 20.77 3.97 -7.99
CA GLU A 132 20.74 4.55 -9.35
C GLU A 132 19.94 3.72 -10.36
N ARG A 133 20.10 2.38 -10.33
CA ARG A 133 19.33 1.45 -11.18
C ARG A 133 17.82 1.55 -10.95
N GLU A 134 17.40 1.81 -9.72
CA GLU A 134 15.98 1.92 -9.35
C GLU A 134 15.44 3.30 -9.73
N VAL A 135 16.25 4.37 -9.58
CA VAL A 135 15.92 5.70 -10.10
C VAL A 135 15.67 5.65 -11.62
N GLN A 136 16.53 4.95 -12.37
CA GLN A 136 16.36 4.78 -13.82
C GLN A 136 15.07 4.01 -14.17
N ALA A 137 14.79 2.92 -13.44
CA ALA A 137 13.56 2.14 -13.64
C ALA A 137 12.30 2.95 -13.30
N VAL A 138 12.30 3.68 -12.19
CA VAL A 138 11.21 4.59 -11.79
C VAL A 138 11.00 5.68 -12.84
N ALA A 139 12.07 6.31 -13.31
CA ALA A 139 12.00 7.35 -14.34
C ALA A 139 11.40 6.83 -15.65
N ARG A 140 11.79 5.62 -16.06
CA ARG A 140 11.21 4.95 -17.24
C ARG A 140 9.73 4.66 -17.05
N MET A 141 9.35 4.05 -15.93
CA MET A 141 7.93 3.73 -15.65
C MET A 141 7.06 4.99 -15.57
N ALA A 142 7.56 6.07 -14.96
CA ALA A 142 6.85 7.35 -14.93
C ALA A 142 6.64 7.92 -16.35
N GLN A 143 7.66 7.84 -17.22
CA GLN A 143 7.53 8.21 -18.63
C GLN A 143 6.49 7.34 -19.36
N ASP A 144 6.54 6.02 -19.15
CA ASP A 144 5.59 5.08 -19.77
C ASP A 144 4.14 5.39 -19.33
N ILE A 145 3.92 5.75 -18.05
CA ILE A 145 2.61 6.18 -17.53
C ILE A 145 2.14 7.46 -18.24
N HIS A 146 2.98 8.49 -18.33
CA HIS A 146 2.62 9.75 -18.99
C HIS A 146 2.49 9.63 -20.51
N ALA A 147 3.14 8.63 -21.13
CA ALA A 147 3.01 8.33 -22.55
C ALA A 147 1.73 7.55 -22.87
N HIS A 148 1.15 6.84 -21.90
CA HIS A 148 -0.09 6.08 -22.11
C HIS A 148 -1.29 7.04 -22.27
N PRO A 149 -2.00 7.07 -23.43
CA PRO A 149 -2.99 8.11 -23.73
C PRO A 149 -4.10 8.27 -22.68
N VAL A 150 -4.65 7.16 -22.18
CA VAL A 150 -5.71 7.17 -21.16
C VAL A 150 -5.19 7.66 -19.81
N ALA A 151 -3.97 7.26 -19.41
CA ALA A 151 -3.40 7.68 -18.13
C ALA A 151 -3.02 9.17 -18.18
N ALA A 152 -2.43 9.62 -19.30
CA ALA A 152 -2.16 11.03 -19.55
C ALA A 152 -3.42 11.89 -19.47
N GLN A 153 -4.54 11.44 -20.05
CA GLN A 153 -5.83 12.14 -19.96
C GLN A 153 -6.33 12.23 -18.50
N LEU A 154 -6.22 11.15 -17.72
CA LEU A 154 -6.63 11.12 -16.32
C LEU A 154 -5.69 11.92 -15.40
N LEU A 155 -4.42 12.07 -15.77
CA LEU A 155 -3.43 12.86 -15.01
C LEU A 155 -3.34 14.31 -15.46
N ALA A 156 -4.08 14.71 -16.50
CA ALA A 156 -4.00 16.06 -17.06
C ALA A 156 -4.48 17.15 -16.08
N ARG A 157 -5.41 16.81 -15.18
CA ARG A 157 -5.95 17.71 -14.15
C ARG A 157 -6.34 16.93 -12.91
N GLY A 158 -5.97 17.46 -11.75
CA GLY A 158 -6.27 16.87 -10.46
C GLY A 158 -5.24 17.28 -9.42
N GLU A 159 -5.34 16.66 -8.26
CA GLU A 159 -4.50 16.92 -7.11
C GLU A 159 -3.88 15.59 -6.65
N PRO A 160 -2.55 15.50 -6.53
CA PRO A 160 -1.89 14.32 -6.02
C PRO A 160 -1.99 14.24 -4.49
N GLU A 161 -1.87 13.02 -3.95
CA GLU A 161 -1.64 12.75 -2.51
C GLU A 161 -2.66 13.40 -1.54
N VAL A 162 -3.92 13.56 -1.97
CA VAL A 162 -4.97 14.14 -1.11
C VAL A 162 -5.40 13.13 -0.05
N SER A 163 -5.32 13.55 1.22
CA SER A 163 -5.75 12.74 2.36
C SER A 163 -7.17 13.09 2.77
N TRP A 164 -7.95 12.08 3.12
CA TRP A 164 -9.36 12.18 3.51
C TRP A 164 -9.54 11.44 4.82
N ARG A 165 -10.15 12.08 5.81
CA ARG A 165 -10.35 11.48 7.13
C ARG A 165 -11.73 11.79 7.67
N VAL A 166 -12.44 10.76 8.15
CA VAL A 166 -13.83 10.89 8.59
C VAL A 166 -14.12 9.97 9.78
N GLN A 167 -14.87 10.47 10.76
CA GLN A 167 -15.45 9.62 11.79
C GLN A 167 -16.76 9.03 11.24
N ALA A 168 -16.81 7.72 11.06
CA ALA A 168 -18.02 7.03 10.64
C ALA A 168 -18.97 6.86 11.83
N THR A 169 -20.16 7.47 11.78
CA THR A 169 -21.16 7.38 12.86
C THR A 169 -21.70 5.97 13.06
N GLY A 170 -21.72 5.16 11.99
CA GLY A 170 -22.12 3.74 12.04
C GLY A 170 -21.05 2.79 12.59
N LEU A 171 -19.86 3.29 12.95
CA LEU A 171 -18.76 2.52 13.55
C LEU A 171 -18.28 3.21 14.84
N PRO A 172 -19.10 3.25 15.89
CA PRO A 172 -18.87 4.11 17.05
C PRO A 172 -17.67 3.70 17.91
N HIS A 173 -17.17 2.47 17.79
CA HIS A 173 -16.02 1.98 18.56
C HIS A 173 -14.71 2.07 17.77
N CYS A 174 -14.80 2.17 16.44
CA CYS A 174 -13.64 2.33 15.58
C CYS A 174 -13.04 3.75 15.66
N PRO A 175 -11.70 3.88 15.55
CA PRO A 175 -11.08 5.17 15.24
C PRO A 175 -11.56 5.68 13.86
N PRO A 176 -11.26 6.94 13.51
CA PRO A 176 -11.61 7.51 12.21
C PRO A 176 -11.15 6.63 11.04
N LEU A 177 -11.87 6.67 9.94
CA LEU A 177 -11.43 6.10 8.67
C LEU A 177 -10.55 7.13 7.95
N GLN A 178 -9.50 6.67 7.29
CA GLN A 178 -8.64 7.51 6.47
C GLN A 178 -8.24 6.87 5.15
N VAL A 179 -8.14 7.67 4.11
CA VAL A 179 -7.55 7.27 2.83
C VAL A 179 -6.66 8.38 2.30
N ARG A 180 -5.68 8.00 1.47
CA ARG A 180 -4.91 8.94 0.67
C ARG A 180 -5.04 8.50 -0.78
N THR A 181 -5.59 9.39 -1.60
CA THR A 181 -5.73 9.19 -3.04
C THR A 181 -4.44 9.58 -3.71
N ASP A 182 -3.84 8.67 -4.47
CA ASP A 182 -2.68 8.96 -5.32
C ASP A 182 -2.98 10.17 -6.23
N TRP A 183 -4.15 10.16 -6.87
CA TRP A 183 -4.64 11.27 -7.68
C TRP A 183 -6.17 11.44 -7.53
N PHE A 184 -6.61 12.67 -7.27
CA PHE A 184 -8.03 13.02 -7.21
C PHE A 184 -8.36 14.13 -8.19
N CYS A 185 -9.38 13.93 -9.02
CA CYS A 185 -9.89 14.95 -9.92
C CYS A 185 -11.35 15.26 -9.56
N ALA A 186 -11.61 16.47 -9.08
CA ALA A 186 -12.95 16.90 -8.69
C ALA A 186 -13.86 17.21 -9.90
N GLU A 187 -13.29 17.80 -10.95
CA GLU A 187 -14.04 18.25 -12.14
C GLU A 187 -14.39 17.10 -13.09
N GLY A 188 -13.68 15.98 -12.99
CA GLY A 188 -13.81 14.87 -13.92
C GLY A 188 -13.19 15.13 -15.29
N CYS A 189 -13.39 14.18 -16.19
CA CYS A 189 -13.01 14.28 -17.60
C CYS A 189 -14.00 13.49 -18.46
N GLU A 190 -13.75 13.37 -19.76
CA GLU A 190 -14.60 12.61 -20.68
C GLU A 190 -14.76 11.14 -20.24
N LEU A 191 -13.69 10.51 -19.75
CA LEU A 191 -13.70 9.11 -19.28
C LEU A 191 -14.61 8.90 -18.05
N SER A 192 -14.75 9.92 -17.20
CA SER A 192 -15.66 9.91 -16.04
C SER A 192 -16.97 10.64 -16.31
N GLN A 193 -17.21 11.08 -17.56
CA GLN A 193 -18.38 11.86 -17.96
C GLN A 193 -18.57 13.13 -17.12
N GLY A 194 -17.47 13.82 -16.80
CA GLY A 194 -17.48 15.06 -16.00
C GLY A 194 -17.79 14.84 -14.51
N ARG A 195 -17.64 13.61 -13.99
CA ARG A 195 -17.79 13.30 -12.56
C ARG A 195 -16.44 13.22 -11.84
N PRO A 196 -16.40 13.48 -10.53
CA PRO A 196 -15.21 13.23 -9.72
C PRO A 196 -14.71 11.79 -9.86
N TYR A 197 -13.39 11.62 -9.95
CA TYR A 197 -12.75 10.31 -9.99
C TYR A 197 -11.49 10.25 -9.14
N ILE A 198 -11.12 9.02 -8.80
CA ILE A 198 -9.82 8.68 -8.22
C ILE A 198 -9.02 7.91 -9.25
N LEU A 199 -7.73 8.20 -9.34
CA LEU A 199 -6.76 7.36 -10.02
C LEU A 199 -5.73 6.88 -9.00
N ASP A 200 -5.39 5.60 -9.08
CA ASP A 200 -4.44 4.93 -8.21
C ASP A 200 -3.39 4.20 -9.07
N VAL A 201 -2.10 4.50 -8.81
CA VAL A 201 -0.98 3.93 -9.56
C VAL A 201 -0.49 2.69 -8.83
N LYS A 202 -0.28 1.61 -9.58
CA LYS A 202 0.27 0.36 -9.05
C LYS A 202 1.45 -0.11 -9.91
N THR A 203 2.44 -0.67 -9.25
CA THR A 203 3.46 -1.47 -9.95
C THR A 203 3.04 -2.92 -10.00
N CYS A 204 3.25 -3.61 -11.11
CA CYS A 204 3.08 -5.05 -11.21
C CYS A 204 4.37 -5.73 -11.68
N ALA A 205 4.54 -7.01 -11.34
CA ALA A 205 5.69 -7.79 -11.81
C ALA A 205 5.63 -7.96 -13.33
N THR A 206 4.46 -8.37 -13.85
CA THR A 206 4.22 -8.54 -15.27
C THR A 206 2.74 -8.31 -15.66
N LEU A 207 2.52 -7.85 -16.89
CA LEU A 207 1.21 -7.78 -17.56
C LEU A 207 0.92 -9.00 -18.45
N GLU A 208 1.87 -9.92 -18.60
CA GLU A 208 1.67 -11.16 -19.35
C GLU A 208 0.59 -12.01 -18.68
N GLU A 209 -0.54 -12.22 -19.35
CA GLU A 209 -1.71 -12.90 -18.75
C GLU A 209 -1.43 -14.36 -18.36
N SER A 210 -0.54 -15.06 -19.08
CA SER A 210 -0.14 -16.45 -18.79
C SER A 210 0.79 -16.58 -17.58
N ALA A 211 1.43 -15.50 -17.13
CA ALA A 211 2.38 -15.56 -16.05
C ALA A 211 1.69 -15.77 -14.69
N PHE A 212 2.29 -16.60 -13.83
CA PHE A 212 1.73 -16.93 -12.51
C PHE A 212 1.52 -15.70 -11.62
N GLY A 213 2.34 -14.65 -11.76
CA GLY A 213 2.29 -13.40 -11.00
C GLY A 213 1.74 -12.22 -11.79
N ASN A 214 0.85 -12.47 -12.75
CA ASN A 214 0.28 -11.41 -13.58
C ASN A 214 -0.55 -10.40 -12.80
N TRP A 215 -0.80 -9.24 -13.41
CA TRP A 215 -1.58 -8.16 -12.83
C TRP A 215 -2.97 -8.57 -12.34
N ARG A 216 -3.73 -9.39 -13.08
CA ARG A 216 -5.11 -9.77 -12.70
C ARG A 216 -5.14 -10.56 -11.41
N ARG A 217 -4.27 -11.56 -11.30
CA ARG A 217 -4.16 -12.36 -10.08
C ARG A 217 -3.63 -11.52 -8.92
N GLY A 218 -2.59 -10.73 -9.18
CA GLY A 218 -2.05 -9.79 -8.20
C GLY A 218 -3.14 -8.86 -7.69
N PHE A 219 -4.03 -8.36 -8.56
CA PHE A 219 -5.14 -7.49 -8.20
C PHE A 219 -6.10 -8.13 -7.18
N GLU A 220 -6.48 -9.39 -7.40
CA GLU A 220 -7.36 -10.15 -6.52
C GLU A 220 -6.70 -10.48 -5.18
N GLU A 221 -5.47 -11.01 -5.20
CA GLU A 221 -4.69 -11.35 -4.00
C GLU A 221 -4.44 -10.12 -3.12
N HIS A 222 -4.20 -8.98 -3.76
CA HIS A 222 -4.05 -7.70 -3.10
C HIS A 222 -5.39 -7.09 -2.64
N GLY A 223 -6.51 -7.56 -3.15
CA GLY A 223 -7.84 -7.04 -2.82
C GLY A 223 -8.02 -5.59 -3.22
N TYR A 224 -7.52 -5.18 -4.40
CA TYR A 224 -7.66 -3.80 -4.86
C TYR A 224 -9.12 -3.40 -5.10
N HIS A 225 -10.02 -4.35 -5.34
CA HIS A 225 -11.47 -4.09 -5.32
C HIS A 225 -11.97 -3.58 -3.95
N ARG A 226 -11.46 -4.15 -2.85
CA ARG A 226 -11.75 -3.64 -1.49
C ARG A 226 -11.13 -2.27 -1.26
N GLN A 227 -9.93 -2.01 -1.80
CA GLN A 227 -9.31 -0.68 -1.71
C GLN A 227 -10.19 0.38 -2.36
N ALA A 228 -10.60 0.19 -3.61
CA ALA A 228 -11.47 1.13 -4.32
C ALA A 228 -12.79 1.35 -3.56
N ALA A 229 -13.45 0.28 -3.12
CA ALA A 229 -14.69 0.36 -2.37
C ALA A 229 -14.52 1.14 -1.05
N PHE A 230 -13.43 0.90 -0.30
CA PHE A 230 -13.13 1.61 0.94
C PHE A 230 -12.89 3.11 0.69
N TYR A 231 -12.15 3.46 -0.37
CA TYR A 231 -11.89 4.85 -0.74
C TYR A 231 -13.19 5.58 -1.10
N MET A 232 -13.99 5.00 -1.97
CA MET A 232 -15.27 5.58 -2.39
C MET A 232 -16.22 5.74 -1.20
N ALA A 233 -16.25 4.79 -0.26
CA ALA A 233 -17.04 4.91 0.96
C ALA A 233 -16.59 6.07 1.86
N VAL A 234 -15.28 6.24 2.08
CA VAL A 234 -14.74 7.34 2.90
C VAL A 234 -15.05 8.70 2.28
N LEU A 235 -14.88 8.85 0.97
CA LEU A 235 -15.20 10.09 0.27
C LEU A 235 -16.71 10.37 0.27
N SER A 236 -17.54 9.34 0.09
CA SER A 236 -18.99 9.46 0.15
C SER A 236 -19.48 9.96 1.52
N LEU A 237 -18.89 9.47 2.63
CA LEU A 237 -19.17 9.96 3.99
C LEU A 237 -18.79 11.43 4.20
N LEU A 238 -17.92 11.98 3.35
CA LEU A 238 -17.55 13.40 3.32
C LEU A 238 -18.33 14.21 2.27
N GLY A 239 -19.32 13.61 1.62
CA GLY A 239 -20.17 14.26 0.62
C GLY A 239 -19.56 14.32 -0.79
N VAL A 240 -18.50 13.56 -1.07
CA VAL A 240 -17.89 13.49 -2.39
C VAL A 240 -18.31 12.19 -3.09
N ASP A 241 -19.20 12.31 -4.08
CA ASP A 241 -19.70 11.17 -4.88
C ASP A 241 -18.71 10.81 -6.00
N VAL A 242 -17.73 9.97 -5.67
CA VAL A 242 -16.85 9.32 -6.66
C VAL A 242 -17.50 8.05 -7.16
N ARG A 243 -17.69 7.95 -8.48
CA ARG A 243 -18.22 6.75 -9.15
C ARG A 243 -17.21 6.02 -10.01
N ASP A 244 -16.12 6.70 -10.35
CA ASP A 244 -15.07 6.20 -11.22
C ASP A 244 -13.77 6.10 -10.43
N PHE A 245 -13.24 4.87 -10.34
CA PHE A 245 -11.96 4.57 -9.70
C PHE A 245 -11.09 3.84 -10.73
N PHE A 246 -10.03 4.51 -11.17
CA PHE A 246 -9.11 4.01 -12.19
C PHE A 246 -7.84 3.48 -11.54
N PHE A 247 -7.39 2.32 -11.98
CA PHE A 247 -6.08 1.79 -11.66
C PHE A 247 -5.17 1.95 -12.88
N VAL A 248 -3.96 2.46 -12.64
CA VAL A 248 -2.88 2.48 -13.63
C VAL A 248 -1.83 1.49 -13.19
N ALA A 249 -1.77 0.32 -13.83
CA ALA A 249 -0.76 -0.69 -13.55
C ALA A 249 0.42 -0.51 -14.51
N ALA A 250 1.60 -0.26 -13.94
CA ALA A 250 2.86 -0.15 -14.68
C ALA A 250 3.75 -1.37 -14.38
N GLU A 251 4.21 -2.02 -15.44
CA GLU A 251 5.02 -3.23 -15.40
C GLU A 251 6.48 -2.94 -15.06
N LYS A 252 7.06 -3.75 -14.15
CA LYS A 252 8.48 -3.63 -13.78
C LYS A 252 9.43 -4.29 -14.79
N CYS A 253 9.04 -5.38 -15.43
CA CYS A 253 9.88 -6.07 -16.41
C CYS A 253 9.79 -5.43 -17.80
N ALA A 254 10.83 -5.63 -18.62
CA ALA A 254 10.79 -5.26 -20.03
C ALA A 254 9.68 -6.06 -20.76
N PRO A 255 8.98 -5.47 -21.75
CA PRO A 255 9.21 -4.15 -22.34
C PRO A 255 8.58 -2.98 -21.56
N GLY A 256 7.97 -3.20 -20.39
CA GLY A 256 7.38 -2.16 -19.55
C GLY A 256 6.05 -1.66 -20.08
N GLY A 257 5.03 -2.51 -20.03
CA GLY A 257 3.67 -2.09 -20.37
C GLY A 257 2.99 -1.25 -19.29
N VAL A 258 2.03 -0.44 -19.71
CA VAL A 258 1.07 0.26 -18.83
C VAL A 258 -0.33 -0.14 -19.24
N VAL A 259 -1.17 -0.48 -18.26
CA VAL A 259 -2.60 -0.72 -18.46
C VAL A 259 -3.40 0.18 -17.55
N VAL A 260 -4.50 0.72 -18.08
CA VAL A 260 -5.50 1.46 -17.29
C VAL A 260 -6.76 0.61 -17.22
N CYS A 261 -7.25 0.33 -16.03
CA CYS A 261 -8.52 -0.37 -15.84
C CYS A 261 -9.41 0.32 -14.81
N ARG A 262 -10.71 0.03 -14.90
CA ARG A 262 -11.69 0.35 -13.87
C ARG A 262 -12.40 -0.93 -13.45
N LEU A 263 -12.97 -0.93 -12.24
CA LEU A 263 -13.82 -2.04 -11.79
C LEU A 263 -15.12 -2.09 -12.59
N SER A 264 -15.63 -3.31 -12.80
CA SER A 264 -17.03 -3.48 -13.19
C SER A 264 -17.93 -3.23 -11.99
N ASP A 265 -19.19 -2.87 -12.24
CA ASP A 265 -20.18 -2.66 -11.17
C ASP A 265 -20.30 -3.88 -10.25
N ARG A 266 -20.22 -5.09 -10.81
CA ARG A 266 -20.22 -6.35 -10.05
C ARG A 266 -19.03 -6.45 -9.10
N ALA A 267 -17.82 -6.16 -9.59
CA ALA A 267 -16.62 -6.24 -8.77
C ALA A 267 -16.58 -5.15 -7.68
N LEU A 268 -17.09 -3.95 -8.00
CA LEU A 268 -17.25 -2.88 -7.04
C LEU A 268 -18.25 -3.23 -5.94
N ALA A 269 -19.43 -3.76 -6.31
CA ALA A 269 -20.45 -4.21 -5.36
C ALA A 269 -19.89 -5.29 -4.41
N GLN A 270 -19.14 -6.26 -4.95
CA GLN A 270 -18.43 -7.25 -4.13
C GLN A 270 -17.45 -6.60 -3.14
N GLY A 271 -16.68 -5.60 -3.59
CA GLY A 271 -15.77 -4.85 -2.73
C GLY A 271 -16.49 -4.09 -1.61
N GLN A 272 -17.62 -3.46 -1.92
CA GLN A 272 -18.46 -2.73 -0.95
C GLN A 272 -19.01 -3.66 0.12
N ASP A 273 -19.53 -4.81 -0.29
CA ASP A 273 -20.01 -5.87 0.58
C ASP A 273 -18.92 -6.39 1.52
N GLU A 274 -17.74 -6.70 0.97
CA GLU A 274 -16.59 -7.17 1.76
C GLU A 274 -16.11 -6.12 2.76
N VAL A 275 -15.92 -4.87 2.32
CA VAL A 275 -15.48 -3.77 3.18
C VAL A 275 -16.48 -3.51 4.30
N SER A 276 -17.79 -3.50 3.99
CA SER A 276 -18.84 -3.30 5.00
C SER A 276 -18.79 -4.36 6.08
N ARG A 277 -18.67 -5.65 5.70
CA ARG A 277 -18.54 -6.76 6.67
C ARG A 277 -17.26 -6.61 7.51
N LEU A 278 -16.13 -6.31 6.88
CA LEU A 278 -14.86 -6.14 7.58
C LEU A 278 -14.89 -5.00 8.60
N LEU A 279 -15.49 -3.86 8.25
CA LEU A 279 -15.60 -2.72 9.15
C LEU A 279 -16.54 -3.01 10.32
N LEU A 280 -17.65 -3.70 10.10
CA LEU A 280 -18.55 -4.14 11.17
C LEU A 280 -17.87 -5.14 12.11
N ASP A 281 -17.10 -6.09 11.58
CA ASP A 281 -16.35 -7.04 12.40
C ASP A 281 -15.22 -6.35 13.18
N MET A 282 -14.57 -5.36 12.57
CA MET A 282 -13.58 -4.52 13.24
C MET A 282 -14.20 -3.71 14.38
N ASP A 283 -15.37 -3.10 14.18
CA ASP A 283 -16.10 -2.38 15.23
C ASP A 283 -16.46 -3.29 16.41
N LYS A 284 -16.89 -4.54 16.15
CA LYS A 284 -17.11 -5.54 17.21
C LYS A 284 -15.82 -5.87 17.98
N CYS A 285 -14.68 -5.99 17.29
CA CYS A 285 -13.39 -6.25 17.93
C CYS A 285 -12.99 -5.09 18.83
N TYR A 286 -13.14 -3.84 18.36
CA TYR A 286 -12.92 -2.64 19.16
C TYR A 286 -13.86 -2.56 20.36
N ALA A 287 -15.16 -2.80 20.17
CA ALA A 287 -16.17 -2.74 21.22
C ALA A 287 -15.90 -3.73 22.37
N ARG A 288 -15.44 -4.94 22.03
CA ARG A 288 -15.20 -6.02 22.99
C ARG A 288 -13.77 -6.11 23.48
N ASN A 289 -12.85 -5.42 22.82
CA ASN A 289 -11.40 -5.60 22.94
C ASN A 289 -10.98 -7.09 22.81
N VAL A 290 -11.58 -7.79 21.85
CA VAL A 290 -11.29 -9.19 21.54
C VAL A 290 -10.85 -9.30 20.08
N TRP A 291 -9.71 -9.94 19.85
CA TRP A 291 -9.05 -10.02 18.54
C TRP A 291 -8.77 -11.49 18.17
N PRO A 292 -9.74 -12.20 17.55
CA PRO A 292 -9.60 -13.63 17.29
C PRO A 292 -8.43 -13.98 16.36
N ASN A 293 -7.70 -15.05 16.70
CA ASN A 293 -6.65 -15.62 15.84
C ASN A 293 -7.16 -16.78 14.96
N ALA A 294 -8.10 -17.58 15.47
CA ALA A 294 -8.72 -18.69 14.75
C ALA A 294 -10.15 -18.86 15.26
N SER A 295 -10.91 -19.77 14.65
CA SER A 295 -12.17 -20.23 15.24
C SER A 295 -11.90 -20.77 16.65
N LEU A 296 -12.81 -20.46 17.57
CA LEU A 296 -12.80 -21.02 18.92
C LEU A 296 -13.67 -22.28 19.00
N GLU A 297 -14.31 -22.66 17.89
CA GLU A 297 -15.22 -23.79 17.79
C GLU A 297 -14.52 -25.03 17.21
N LEU A 298 -15.03 -26.22 17.51
CA LEU A 298 -14.56 -27.46 16.90
C LEU A 298 -14.89 -27.46 15.41
N GLU A 299 -13.86 -27.47 14.57
CA GLU A 299 -14.02 -27.62 13.12
C GLU A 299 -13.75 -29.08 12.73
N GLU A 300 -14.70 -29.70 12.04
CA GLU A 300 -14.44 -30.95 11.33
C GLU A 300 -13.73 -30.62 10.02
N ILE A 301 -12.60 -31.29 9.76
CA ILE A 301 -11.86 -31.15 8.52
C ILE A 301 -12.10 -32.36 7.63
N ASP A 302 -12.57 -32.12 6.41
CA ASP A 302 -12.68 -33.13 5.37
C ASP A 302 -11.48 -33.07 4.41
N LEU A 303 -11.16 -34.19 3.78
CA LEU A 303 -10.10 -34.27 2.79
C LEU A 303 -10.59 -33.65 1.47
N SER A 304 -9.70 -32.98 0.74
CA SER A 304 -10.09 -32.38 -0.55
C SER A 304 -10.60 -33.45 -1.54
N PRO A 305 -11.53 -33.10 -2.46
CA PRO A 305 -11.98 -34.02 -3.51
C PRO A 305 -10.84 -34.65 -4.32
N TRP A 306 -9.75 -33.88 -4.54
CA TRP A 306 -8.54 -34.38 -5.20
C TRP A 306 -7.84 -35.49 -4.40
N TYR A 307 -7.77 -35.37 -3.08
CA TYR A 307 -7.17 -36.38 -2.21
C TYR A 307 -7.94 -37.70 -2.27
N TYR A 308 -9.28 -37.65 -2.22
CA TYR A 308 -10.13 -38.84 -2.39
C TYR A 308 -9.95 -39.51 -3.75
N SER A 309 -9.79 -38.72 -4.82
CA SER A 309 -9.56 -39.25 -6.17
C SER A 309 -8.22 -39.96 -6.35
N ARG A 310 -7.24 -39.71 -5.46
CA ARG A 310 -5.95 -40.42 -5.42
C ARG A 310 -6.02 -41.76 -4.68
N ALA A 311 -6.97 -41.91 -3.75
CA ALA A 311 -7.07 -43.07 -2.87
C ALA A 311 -7.77 -44.28 -3.52
N SER A 312 -8.43 -44.10 -4.67
CA SER A 312 -9.11 -45.18 -5.38
C SER A 312 -8.17 -46.21 -6.06
N GLU A 313 -6.85 -46.07 -5.95
CA GLU A 313 -5.89 -46.97 -6.61
C GLU A 313 -5.12 -47.95 -5.71
N GLN A 314 -5.28 -47.94 -4.38
CA GLN A 314 -4.62 -48.94 -3.53
C GLN A 314 -5.46 -49.26 -2.28
N VAL A 315 -6.29 -50.30 -2.40
CA VAL A 315 -6.82 -51.01 -1.22
C VAL A 315 -5.94 -52.24 -1.03
N ALA A 316 -5.18 -52.27 0.07
CA ALA A 316 -4.62 -53.49 0.61
C ALA A 316 -5.06 -53.61 2.07
N GLU A 317 -5.56 -54.79 2.42
CA GLU A 317 -5.92 -55.23 3.77
C GLU A 317 -4.73 -55.03 4.73
N VAL A 318 -4.84 -54.08 5.65
CA VAL A 318 -3.84 -53.88 6.72
C VAL A 318 -4.47 -53.97 8.11
N TRP A 319 -5.80 -53.91 8.23
CA TRP A 319 -6.49 -53.83 9.52
C TRP A 319 -7.63 -54.86 9.67
N SER A 320 -7.46 -56.06 9.10
CA SER A 320 -8.26 -57.25 9.46
C SER A 320 -7.58 -58.02 10.59
#